data_AF-A0A9J5XAD7-F1
#
_entry.id   AF-A0A9J5XAD7-F1
#
_cell.length_a   1.000
_cell.length_b   1.000
_cell.length_c   1.000
_cell.angle_alpha   90.00
_cell.angle_beta   90.00
_cell.angle_gamma   90.00
#
_symmetry.space_group_name_H-M   'P 1'
#
loop_
_entity.id
_entity.type
_entity.pdbx_description
1 polymer ?
#
loop_
_entity_poly.entity_id
_entity_poly.type
_entity_poly.pdbx_seq_one_letter_code
_entity_poly.pdbx_strand_id
1 'polypeptide(L)'
;MPTPQFSYVKNIDLGLPLFLFNYSNRKLHGIYEATSSGKMNINPYGWTLDGSGRNKYPTHVRNVCKQPLAKLCLAFIIQDNYYNDQHHFMFELDRIQTANLISKLSSLCIDSNFLVSIHKKRTWRSN
;
A
#
# COMPACT_ATOMS: atom_id res chain seq x y z
N MET A 1 -21.23 -2.52 15.52
CA MET A 1 -20.33 -3.67 15.73
C MET A 1 -18.90 -3.22 15.48
N PRO A 2 -17.88 -3.66 16.25
CA PRO A 2 -16.50 -3.44 15.84
C PRO A 2 -16.30 -4.22 14.55
N THR A 3 -16.00 -3.49 13.48
CA THR A 3 -15.76 -4.04 12.14
C THR A 3 -14.68 -5.12 12.21
N PRO A 4 -14.76 -6.20 11.42
CA PRO A 4 -13.72 -7.22 11.29
C PRO A 4 -12.31 -6.66 11.06
N GLN A 5 -12.22 -5.41 10.59
CA GLN A 5 -10.97 -4.67 10.41
C GLN A 5 -10.22 -4.39 11.73
N PHE A 6 -10.89 -4.31 12.87
CA PHE A 6 -10.23 -3.94 14.13
C PHE A 6 -9.33 -5.06 14.67
N SER A 7 -9.68 -6.33 14.46
CA SER A 7 -8.81 -7.44 14.84
C SER A 7 -7.48 -7.43 14.09
N TYR A 8 -7.44 -6.83 12.89
CA TYR A 8 -6.22 -6.66 12.11
C TYR A 8 -5.42 -5.46 12.57
N VAL A 9 -6.09 -4.32 12.70
CA VAL A 9 -5.44 -3.05 13.02
C VAL A 9 -4.86 -3.04 14.44
N LYS A 10 -5.48 -3.74 15.40
CA LYS A 10 -4.98 -3.81 16.78
C LYS A 10 -3.60 -4.48 16.93
N ASN A 11 -3.21 -5.34 15.98
CA ASN A 11 -1.92 -6.05 16.01
C ASN A 11 -0.80 -5.26 15.30
N ILE A 12 -1.12 -4.07 14.78
CA ILE A 12 -0.13 -3.22 14.13
C ILE A 12 0.61 -2.47 15.23
N ASP A 13 1.93 -2.61 15.22
CA ASP A 13 2.85 -1.91 16.11
C ASP A 13 3.76 -0.95 15.36
N LEU A 14 4.37 -0.04 16.10
CA LEU A 14 5.33 0.92 15.56
C LEU A 14 6.48 0.20 14.85
N GLY A 15 6.84 0.66 13.66
CA GLY A 15 7.89 0.06 12.84
C GLY A 15 7.41 -1.09 11.94
N LEU A 16 6.15 -1.52 12.05
CA LEU A 16 5.63 -2.58 11.19
C LEU A 16 5.58 -2.10 9.72
N PRO A 17 6.13 -2.88 8.76
CA PRO A 17 5.98 -2.61 7.35
C PRO A 17 4.52 -2.73 6.92
N LEU A 18 4.06 -1.75 6.14
CA LEU A 18 2.71 -1.67 5.59
C LEU A 18 2.76 -1.49 4.08
N PHE A 19 1.79 -2.07 3.38
CA PHE A 19 1.65 -1.97 1.93
C PHE A 19 0.37 -1.21 1.60
N LEU A 20 0.48 -0.07 0.93
CA LEU A 20 -0.70 0.69 0.54
C LEU A 20 -1.26 0.15 -0.78
N PHE A 21 -2.35 -0.61 -0.70
CA PHE A 21 -3.02 -1.21 -1.84
C PHE A 21 -4.36 -0.51 -2.12
N ASN A 22 -4.58 -0.11 -3.36
CA ASN A 22 -5.84 0.44 -3.85
C ASN A 22 -6.68 -0.68 -4.49
N TYR A 23 -7.80 -1.00 -3.85
CA TYR A 23 -8.70 -2.07 -4.27
C TYR A 23 -9.32 -1.81 -5.65
N SER A 24 -9.82 -0.59 -5.90
CA SER A 24 -10.58 -0.26 -7.12
C SER A 24 -9.76 -0.40 -8.39
N ASN A 25 -8.48 -0.03 -8.35
CA ASN A 25 -7.61 -0.08 -9.52
C ASN A 25 -6.49 -1.14 -9.41
N ARG A 26 -6.50 -1.95 -8.35
CA ARG A 26 -5.53 -3.01 -8.07
C ARG A 26 -4.07 -2.54 -8.10
N LYS A 27 -3.81 -1.33 -7.60
CA LYS A 27 -2.46 -0.75 -7.55
C LYS A 27 -1.89 -0.76 -6.15
N LEU A 28 -0.66 -1.27 -6.04
CA LEU A 28 0.17 -1.02 -4.87
C LEU A 28 0.87 0.34 -5.04
N HIS A 29 0.97 1.13 -3.98
CA HIS A 29 1.54 2.48 -4.02
C HIS A 29 2.95 2.56 -3.43
N GLY A 30 3.37 1.54 -2.68
CA GLY A 30 4.71 1.45 -2.11
C GLY A 30 4.73 0.87 -0.71
N ILE A 31 5.90 0.97 -0.08
CA ILE A 31 6.15 0.50 1.28
C ILE A 31 6.04 1.69 2.23
N TYR A 32 5.24 1.49 3.27
CA TYR A 32 4.99 2.42 4.35
C TYR A 32 5.43 1.77 5.67
N GLU A 33 5.64 2.59 6.69
CA GLU A 33 5.94 2.12 8.03
C GLU A 33 4.92 2.67 9.00
N ALA A 34 4.41 1.82 9.90
CA ALA A 34 3.55 2.25 10.99
C ALA A 34 4.32 3.17 11.96
N THR A 35 3.80 4.36 12.17
CA THR A 35 4.34 5.34 13.14
C THR A 35 3.56 5.35 14.45
N SER A 36 2.56 4.48 14.57
CA SER A 36 1.78 4.26 15.77
C SER A 36 1.12 2.89 15.73
N SER A 37 0.77 2.36 16.90
CA SER A 37 -0.13 1.21 16.96
C SER A 37 -1.50 1.56 16.37
N GLY A 38 -2.20 0.55 15.87
CA GLY A 38 -3.53 0.73 15.28
C GLY A 38 -4.59 1.11 16.31
N LYS A 39 -5.45 2.06 15.97
CA LYS A 39 -6.49 2.59 16.86
C LYS A 39 -7.83 2.75 16.15
N MET A 40 -8.89 2.73 16.95
CA MET A 40 -10.23 3.12 16.51
C MET A 40 -10.37 4.64 16.54
N ASN A 41 -11.05 5.19 15.53
CA ASN A 41 -11.49 6.56 15.40
C ASN A 41 -10.42 7.61 15.66
N ILE A 42 -9.19 7.41 15.15
CA ILE A 42 -8.12 8.43 15.24
C ILE A 42 -8.63 9.78 14.72
N ASN A 43 -9.36 9.76 13.61
CA ASN A 43 -10.16 10.90 13.17
C ASN A 43 -11.57 10.41 12.80
N PRO A 44 -12.59 10.70 13.64
CA PRO A 44 -13.96 10.26 13.38
C PRO A 44 -14.62 10.98 12.20
N TYR A 45 -13.96 11.98 11.57
CA TYR A 45 -14.51 12.77 10.46
C TYR A 45 -13.60 12.86 9.23
N GLY A 46 -12.34 12.40 9.31
CA GLY A 46 -11.30 12.75 8.33
C GLY A 46 -11.50 12.20 6.91
N TRP A 47 -12.47 11.31 6.72
CA TRP A 47 -12.78 10.62 5.45
C TRP A 47 -14.12 11.10 4.87
N THR A 48 -14.58 12.28 5.30
CA THR A 48 -15.73 12.99 4.71
C THR A 48 -15.24 14.28 4.06
N LEU A 49 -15.83 14.62 2.91
CA LEU A 49 -15.41 15.75 2.08
C LEU A 49 -15.49 17.11 2.82
N ASP A 50 -16.39 17.20 3.79
CA ASP A 50 -16.77 18.41 4.52
C ASP A 50 -16.69 18.24 6.05
N GLY A 51 -16.27 17.06 6.54
CA GLY A 51 -16.26 16.78 7.98
C GLY A 51 -17.65 16.53 8.59
N SER A 52 -18.74 16.55 7.81
CA SER A 52 -20.10 16.55 8.36
C SER A 52 -20.60 15.17 8.79
N GLY A 53 -19.97 14.11 8.28
CA GLY A 53 -20.37 12.72 8.51
C GLY A 53 -19.39 11.95 9.39
N ARG A 54 -19.92 10.97 10.13
CA ARG A 54 -19.05 9.98 10.80
C ARG A 54 -18.34 9.11 9.78
N ASN A 55 -17.05 8.91 10.03
CA ASN A 55 -16.18 8.08 9.23
C ASN A 55 -16.68 6.63 9.19
N LYS A 56 -16.78 6.08 7.97
CA LYS A 56 -17.20 4.69 7.71
C LYS A 56 -16.07 3.68 7.93
N TYR A 57 -14.84 4.15 8.10
CA TYR A 57 -13.62 3.37 8.30
C TYR A 57 -13.05 3.66 9.69
N PRO A 58 -13.59 3.06 10.76
CA PRO A 58 -13.23 3.44 12.12
C PRO A 58 -11.79 3.03 12.48
N THR A 59 -11.18 2.07 11.80
CA THR A 59 -9.85 1.55 12.15
C THR A 59 -8.75 2.27 11.38
N HIS A 60 -7.77 2.82 12.09
CA HIS A 60 -6.72 3.66 11.50
C HIS A 60 -5.34 3.34 12.05
N VAL A 61 -4.33 3.62 11.24
CA VAL A 61 -2.91 3.60 11.60
C VAL A 61 -2.27 4.85 11.01
N ARG A 62 -1.42 5.54 11.77
CA ARG A 62 -0.56 6.59 11.20
C ARG A 62 0.65 5.96 10.55
N ASN A 63 1.03 6.42 9.37
CA ASN A 63 2.15 5.87 8.63
C ASN A 63 3.02 6.95 7.98
N VAL A 64 4.22 6.55 7.58
CA VAL A 64 5.12 7.36 6.76
C VAL A 64 5.50 6.55 5.53
N CYS A 65 5.58 7.21 4.37
CA CYS A 65 6.08 6.57 3.16
C CYS A 65 7.59 6.37 3.29
N LYS A 66 8.06 5.13 3.14
CA LYS A 66 9.51 4.82 3.11
C LYS A 66 10.01 4.68 1.69
N GLN A 67 9.23 4.03 0.84
CA GLN A 67 9.60 3.77 -0.54
C GLN A 67 8.36 3.94 -1.43
N PRO A 68 8.16 5.13 -2.03
CA PRO A 68 7.09 5.35 -2.98
C PRO A 68 7.41 4.59 -4.27
N LEU A 69 6.43 3.88 -4.83
CA LEU A 69 6.60 3.20 -6.11
C LEU A 69 5.96 3.98 -7.26
N ALA A 70 6.75 4.23 -8.30
CA ALA A 70 6.27 4.85 -9.54
C ALA A 70 5.48 3.83 -10.38
N LYS A 71 4.17 3.75 -10.10
CA LYS A 71 2.99 3.31 -10.89
C LYS A 71 3.05 2.13 -11.90
N LEU A 72 4.19 1.68 -12.42
CA LEU A 72 4.19 1.13 -13.78
C LEU A 72 3.89 -0.36 -13.90
N CYS A 73 4.23 -1.25 -12.95
CA CYS A 73 3.94 -2.69 -13.12
C CYS A 73 3.84 -3.46 -11.80
N LEU A 74 2.89 -3.07 -10.94
CA LEU A 74 2.73 -3.69 -9.62
C LEU A 74 1.80 -4.89 -9.60
N ALA A 75 0.88 -5.00 -10.56
CA ALA A 75 -0.10 -6.08 -10.60
C ALA A 75 0.54 -7.48 -10.63
N PHE A 76 1.66 -7.65 -11.35
CA PHE A 76 2.38 -8.93 -11.42
C PHE A 76 3.06 -9.32 -10.11
N ILE A 77 3.60 -8.35 -9.35
CA ILE A 77 4.33 -8.62 -8.11
C ILE A 77 3.41 -9.18 -7.04
N ILE A 78 2.20 -8.65 -6.99
CA ILE A 78 1.16 -9.03 -6.03
C ILE A 78 0.19 -10.07 -6.61
N GLN A 79 0.47 -10.63 -7.79
CA GLN A 79 -0.41 -11.60 -8.46
C GLN A 79 -0.60 -12.85 -7.59
N ASP A 80 0.47 -13.27 -6.91
CA ASP A 80 0.49 -14.42 -6.00
C ASP A 80 -0.42 -14.22 -4.77
N ASN A 81 -0.82 -12.98 -4.47
CA ASN A 81 -1.72 -12.66 -3.35
C ASN A 81 -3.19 -12.76 -3.74
N TYR A 82 -3.52 -13.02 -5.00
CA TYR A 82 -4.90 -13.21 -5.43
C TYR A 82 -5.30 -14.69 -5.44
N TYR A 83 -6.55 -14.96 -5.05
CA TYR A 83 -7.19 -16.26 -5.11
C TYR A 83 -8.59 -16.14 -5.74
N ASN A 84 -9.22 -17.28 -6.04
CA ASN A 84 -10.52 -17.37 -6.74
C ASN A 84 -10.53 -16.52 -8.02
N ASP A 85 -9.82 -16.99 -9.04
CA ASP A 85 -9.75 -16.39 -10.39
C ASP A 85 -9.39 -14.89 -10.39
N GLN A 86 -8.51 -14.49 -9.47
CA GLN A 86 -8.00 -13.11 -9.36
C GLN A 86 -9.02 -12.05 -8.87
N HIS A 87 -10.13 -12.50 -8.29
CA HIS A 87 -11.17 -11.60 -7.78
C HIS A 87 -10.99 -11.23 -6.30
N HIS A 88 -10.30 -12.08 -5.52
CA HIS A 88 -10.10 -11.85 -4.09
C HIS A 88 -8.62 -11.64 -3.78
N PHE A 89 -8.31 -10.59 -3.03
CA PHE A 89 -6.97 -10.26 -2.60
C PHE A 89 -6.78 -10.67 -1.13
N MET A 90 -5.74 -11.45 -0.85
CA MET A 90 -5.37 -11.80 0.51
C MET A 90 -4.60 -10.64 1.17
N PHE A 91 -5.22 -10.02 2.17
CA PHE A 91 -4.61 -8.90 2.91
C PHE A 91 -3.60 -9.37 3.96
N GLU A 92 -3.74 -10.61 4.43
CA GLU A 92 -2.82 -11.22 5.38
C GLU A 92 -1.63 -11.80 4.64
N LEU A 93 -0.44 -11.25 4.91
CA LEU A 93 0.81 -11.78 4.39
C LEU A 93 1.58 -12.40 5.54
N ASP A 94 2.03 -13.62 5.35
CA ASP A 94 2.99 -14.21 6.27
C ASP A 94 4.37 -13.53 6.13
N ARG A 95 5.31 -13.91 7.01
CA ARG A 95 6.66 -13.33 7.02
C ARG A 95 7.43 -13.59 5.73
N ILE A 96 7.25 -14.75 5.11
CA ILE A 96 7.94 -15.15 3.88
C ILE A 96 7.39 -14.36 2.71
N GLN A 97 6.07 -14.28 2.57
CA GLN A 97 5.37 -13.47 1.56
C GLN A 97 5.75 -12.00 1.69
N THR A 98 5.78 -11.46 2.92
CA THR A 98 6.19 -10.08 3.20
C THR A 98 7.64 -9.84 2.79
N ALA A 99 8.57 -10.71 3.17
CA ALA A 99 9.98 -10.57 2.81
C ALA A 99 10.19 -10.63 1.28
N ASN A 100 9.51 -11.55 0.60
CA ASN A 100 9.54 -11.67 -0.85
C ASN A 100 8.99 -10.42 -1.54
N LEU A 101 7.88 -9.88 -1.03
CA LEU A 101 7.26 -8.67 -1.56
C LEU A 101 8.18 -7.46 -1.38
N ILE A 102 8.78 -7.28 -0.21
CA ILE A 102 9.73 -6.19 0.06
C ILE A 102 10.95 -6.31 -0.87
N SER A 103 11.48 -7.51 -1.06
CA SER A 103 12.61 -7.77 -1.95
C SER A 103 12.28 -7.39 -3.42
N LYS A 104 11.15 -7.89 -3.94
CA LYS A 104 10.66 -7.57 -5.30
C LYS A 104 10.41 -6.07 -5.49
N LEU A 105 9.90 -5.37 -4.47
CA LEU A 105 9.66 -3.92 -4.54
C LEU A 105 10.95 -3.10 -4.46
N SER A 106 11.88 -3.51 -3.59
CA SER A 106 13.16 -2.81 -3.41
C SER A 106 14.01 -2.87 -4.67
N SER A 107 14.03 -4.01 -5.37
CA SER A 107 14.74 -4.13 -6.66
C SER A 107 14.17 -3.19 -7.73
N LEU A 108 12.85 -3.04 -7.79
CA LEU A 108 12.19 -2.14 -8.74
C LEU A 108 12.30 -0.66 -8.39
N CYS A 109 12.43 -0.31 -7.11
CA CYS A 109 12.73 1.05 -6.68
C CYS A 109 14.13 1.49 -7.13
N ILE A 110 15.11 0.58 -7.13
CA ILE A 110 16.45 0.82 -7.69
C ILE A 110 16.33 1.04 -9.20
N ASP A 111 15.53 0.22 -9.89
CA ASP A 111 15.27 0.36 -11.33
C ASP A 111 14.37 1.55 -11.70
N SER A 112 13.66 2.16 -10.75
CA SER A 112 12.83 3.35 -11.03
C SER A 112 13.69 4.56 -11.41
N ASN A 113 14.92 4.68 -10.87
CA ASN A 113 15.92 5.63 -11.36
C ASN A 113 16.34 5.31 -12.81
N PHE A 114 16.34 4.03 -13.20
CA PHE A 114 16.62 3.58 -14.56
C PHE A 114 15.45 3.89 -15.53
N LEU A 115 14.19 3.66 -15.11
CA LEU A 115 13.00 3.95 -15.91
C LEU A 115 12.75 5.46 -16.10
N VAL A 116 13.05 6.30 -15.11
CA VAL A 116 13.05 7.77 -15.25
C VAL A 116 14.10 8.21 -16.28
N SER A 117 15.27 7.56 -16.29
CA SER A 117 16.34 7.83 -17.26
C SER A 117 15.97 7.39 -18.68
N ILE A 118 15.26 6.26 -18.84
CA ILE A 118 14.76 5.79 -20.14
C ILE A 118 13.67 6.72 -20.71
N HIS A 119 12.76 7.24 -19.87
CA HIS A 119 11.75 8.20 -20.33
C HIS A 119 12.37 9.54 -20.75
N LYS A 120 13.40 10.03 -20.03
CA LYS A 120 14.15 11.22 -20.44
C LYS A 120 14.95 11.01 -21.73
N LYS A 121 15.50 9.81 -21.97
CA LYS A 121 16.24 9.51 -23.21
C LYS A 121 15.34 9.37 -24.45
N ARG A 122 14.04 9.09 -24.29
CA ARG A 122 13.11 8.94 -25.42
C ARG A 122 12.46 10.25 -25.88
N THR A 123 12.63 11.36 -25.16
CA THR A 123 12.04 12.67 -25.52
C THR A 123 13.04 13.71 -26.06
N TRP A 124 14.26 13.32 -26.45
CA TRP A 124 15.24 14.21 -27.11
C TRP A 124 15.65 13.74 -28.52
N ARG A 125 14.69 13.27 -29.31
CA ARG A 125 14.86 13.11 -30.77
C ARG A 125 13.60 13.53 -31.51
N SER A 126 13.25 14.80 -31.38
CA SER A 126 12.36 15.50 -32.32
C SER A 126 12.74 16.97 -32.36
N ASN A 127 13.17 17.41 -33.55
CA ASN A 127 13.63 18.74 -33.97
C ASN A 127 15.05 19.15 -33.58
#